data_AF-A0A8T4C6K1-F1
#
_entry.id   AF-A0A8T4C6K1-F1
#
_cell.length_a   1.000
_cell.length_b   1.000
_cell.length_c   1.000
_cell.angle_alpha   90.00
_cell.angle_beta   90.00
_cell.angle_gamma   90.00
#
_symmetry.space_group_name_H-M   'P 1'
#
loop_
_entity.id
_entity.type
_entity.pdbx_description
1 polymer ?
#
loop_
_entity_poly.entity_id
_entity_poly.type
_entity_poly.pdbx_seq_one_letter_code
_entity_poly.pdbx_strand_id
1 'polypeptide(L)'
;MPAIPPSTNPSGSEPSIIEIIQSMVREGESEQKILQTLQQLGVEPQKAQRLLLLAQADTFALLRSEISKIVKQDLESEKQNMNAFVQQQAQSAVQSASKNLSENVKKDLESYENQLSMQRRNFETETKDTLTKFTDLAERIRVRVNELGKDVQQVKVDQDEIKLRGVGNQNRMISIALLAFGVLFVLADLFLFIVNFGSVLTIDSVIIFIVMALIGVVLMFVATLV
;
A
#
# COMPACT_ATOMS: atom_id res chain seq x y z
N MET A 1 48.52 39.19 -84.23
CA MET A 1 47.64 38.25 -84.96
C MET A 1 46.24 38.82 -84.96
N PRO A 2 45.50 38.69 -86.08
CA PRO A 2 44.48 39.64 -86.51
C PRO A 2 43.11 39.42 -85.84
N ALA A 3 42.37 40.51 -85.73
CA ALA A 3 40.95 40.53 -85.39
C ALA A 3 40.14 39.67 -86.37
N ILE A 4 39.37 38.73 -85.83
CA ILE A 4 38.34 38.01 -86.58
C ILE A 4 37.12 38.96 -86.64
N PRO A 5 36.65 39.38 -87.82
CA PRO A 5 35.45 40.20 -87.92
C PRO A 5 34.21 39.40 -87.51
N PRO A 6 33.19 40.05 -86.91
CA PRO A 6 31.93 39.40 -86.60
C PRO A 6 31.22 39.00 -87.91
N SER A 7 30.94 37.70 -88.03
CA SER A 7 30.05 37.16 -89.05
C SER A 7 28.64 37.72 -88.83
N THR A 8 28.30 38.77 -89.56
CA THR A 8 26.92 39.21 -89.77
C THR A 8 26.22 38.22 -90.70
N ASN A 9 25.47 37.27 -90.12
CA ASN A 9 24.38 36.60 -90.85
C ASN A 9 23.06 37.20 -90.36
N PRO A 10 22.41 38.09 -91.14
CA PRO A 10 21.01 38.43 -90.95
C PRO A 10 20.18 37.45 -91.80
N SER A 11 19.98 36.23 -91.32
CA SER A 11 18.89 35.40 -91.84
C SER A 11 17.72 35.58 -90.90
N GLY A 12 16.86 36.56 -91.20
CA GLY A 12 15.49 36.55 -90.73
C GLY A 12 14.88 35.23 -91.20
N SER A 13 14.82 34.25 -90.31
CA SER A 13 14.14 32.99 -90.54
C SER A 13 12.66 33.32 -90.65
N GLU A 14 12.15 33.30 -91.88
CA GLU A 14 10.73 33.22 -92.13
C GLU A 14 10.13 32.17 -91.17
N PRO A 15 9.06 32.50 -90.43
CA PRO A 15 8.52 31.60 -89.42
C PRO A 15 8.20 30.26 -90.08
N SER A 16 8.69 29.18 -89.48
CA SER A 16 8.46 27.84 -90.02
C SER A 16 6.96 27.61 -90.12
N ILE A 17 6.47 27.01 -91.21
CA ILE A 17 5.03 26.76 -91.44
C ILE A 17 4.39 26.07 -90.22
N ILE A 18 5.15 25.25 -89.49
CA ILE A 18 4.73 24.60 -88.24
C ILE A 18 4.52 25.60 -87.09
N GLU A 19 5.39 26.60 -86.93
CA GLU A 19 5.25 27.64 -85.89
C GLU A 19 4.02 28.52 -86.13
N ILE A 20 3.73 28.84 -87.39
CA ILE A 20 2.53 29.60 -87.79
C ILE A 20 1.26 28.80 -87.46
N ILE A 21 1.25 27.49 -87.71
CA ILE A 21 0.12 26.63 -87.34
C ILE A 21 -0.02 26.58 -85.81
N GLN A 22 1.08 26.38 -85.10
CA GLN A 22 1.08 26.30 -83.64
C GLN A 22 0.58 27.60 -82.99
N SER A 23 0.97 28.77 -83.50
CA SER A 23 0.48 30.06 -82.99
C SER A 23 -1.01 30.24 -83.27
N MET A 24 -1.48 29.94 -84.49
CA MET A 24 -2.90 30.07 -84.86
C MET A 24 -3.81 29.08 -84.12
N VAL A 25 -3.33 27.86 -83.83
CA VAL A 25 -4.03 26.89 -82.99
C VAL A 25 -4.09 27.36 -81.54
N ARG A 26 -3.00 27.95 -81.02
CA ARG A 26 -2.92 28.48 -79.66
C ARG A 26 -3.80 29.73 -79.45
N GLU A 27 -3.96 30.54 -80.48
CA GLU A 27 -4.83 31.72 -80.51
C GLU A 27 -6.32 31.39 -80.72
N GLY A 28 -6.65 30.13 -81.03
CA GLY A 28 -8.03 29.66 -81.17
C GLY A 28 -8.68 29.99 -82.53
N GLU A 29 -7.88 30.13 -83.59
CA GLU A 29 -8.41 30.36 -84.93
C GLU A 29 -9.21 29.14 -85.45
N SER A 30 -10.21 29.39 -86.31
CA SER A 30 -11.02 28.30 -86.86
C SER A 30 -10.20 27.43 -87.83
N GLU A 31 -10.42 26.11 -87.80
CA GLU A 31 -9.69 25.14 -88.65
C GLU A 31 -9.73 25.51 -90.13
N GLN A 32 -10.85 26.06 -90.59
CA GLN A 32 -11.04 26.51 -91.97
C GLN A 32 -10.11 27.68 -92.30
N LYS A 33 -9.93 28.63 -91.38
CA LYS A 33 -9.02 29.77 -91.55
C LYS A 33 -7.56 29.31 -91.55
N ILE A 34 -7.20 28.35 -90.69
CA ILE A 34 -5.86 27.76 -90.64
C ILE A 34 -5.53 27.00 -91.94
N LEU A 35 -6.47 26.20 -92.44
CA LEU A 35 -6.31 25.49 -93.71
C LEU A 35 -6.20 26.45 -94.90
N GLN A 36 -6.93 27.57 -94.88
CA GLN A 36 -6.88 28.58 -95.94
C GLN A 36 -5.54 29.32 -95.95
N THR A 37 -5.00 29.68 -94.78
CA THR A 37 -3.66 30.27 -94.64
C THR A 37 -2.57 29.29 -95.09
N LEU A 38 -2.71 27.99 -94.78
CA LEU A 38 -1.77 26.97 -95.24
C LEU A 38 -1.78 26.75 -96.75
N GLN A 39 -2.96 26.86 -97.38
CA GLN A 39 -3.10 26.81 -98.83
C GLN A 39 -2.49 28.05 -99.51
N GLN A 40 -2.66 29.24 -98.90
CA GLN A 40 -2.03 30.48 -99.38
C GLN A 40 -0.50 30.43 -99.31
N LEU A 41 0.05 29.68 -98.36
CA LEU A 41 1.48 29.39 -98.23
C LEU A 41 1.97 28.25 -99.14
N GLY A 42 1.12 27.74 -100.04
CA GLY A 42 1.48 26.76 -101.07
C GLY A 42 1.45 25.29 -100.63
N VAL A 43 0.85 24.98 -99.48
CA VAL A 43 0.74 23.59 -98.99
C VAL A 43 -0.50 22.91 -99.56
N GLU A 44 -0.35 21.69 -100.09
CA GLU A 44 -1.49 20.89 -100.58
C GLU A 44 -2.54 20.66 -99.48
N PRO A 45 -3.84 20.69 -99.81
CA PRO A 45 -4.93 20.60 -98.82
C PRO A 45 -4.88 19.35 -97.94
N GLN A 46 -4.46 18.20 -98.47
CA GLN A 46 -4.30 16.97 -97.69
C GLN A 46 -3.10 17.02 -96.73
N LYS A 47 -2.01 17.73 -97.10
CA LYS A 47 -0.84 17.93 -96.24
C LYS A 47 -1.15 18.97 -95.16
N ALA A 48 -1.91 20.02 -95.49
CA ALA A 48 -2.36 21.03 -94.54
C ALA A 48 -3.21 20.43 -93.40
N GLN A 49 -4.15 19.52 -93.70
CA GLN A 49 -4.93 18.80 -92.68
C GLN A 49 -4.05 17.92 -91.77
N ARG A 50 -3.06 17.21 -92.33
CA ARG A 50 -2.13 16.39 -91.53
C ARG A 50 -1.24 17.24 -90.64
N LEU A 51 -0.77 18.38 -91.14
CA LEU A 51 0.05 19.32 -90.36
C LEU A 51 -0.76 19.98 -89.23
N LEU A 52 -2.02 20.32 -89.48
CA LEU A 52 -2.94 20.83 -88.46
C LEU A 52 -3.16 19.81 -87.33
N LEU A 53 -3.45 18.55 -87.68
CA LEU A 53 -3.60 17.46 -86.71
C LEU A 53 -2.33 17.22 -85.89
N LEU A 54 -1.16 17.27 -86.53
CA LEU A 54 0.12 17.10 -85.86
C LEU A 54 0.39 18.26 -84.89
N ALA A 55 0.14 19.51 -85.31
CA ALA A 55 0.31 20.69 -84.47
C ALA A 55 -0.68 20.72 -83.30
N GLN A 56 -1.93 20.32 -83.51
CA GLN A 56 -2.91 20.16 -82.43
C GLN A 56 -2.46 19.09 -81.43
N ALA A 57 -2.00 17.92 -81.89
CA ALA A 57 -1.51 16.86 -81.02
C ALA A 57 -0.28 17.30 -80.18
N ASP A 58 0.63 18.05 -80.79
CA ASP A 58 1.82 18.60 -80.12
C ASP A 58 1.41 19.66 -79.07
N THR A 59 0.44 20.51 -79.42
CA THR A 59 -0.13 21.51 -78.49
C THR A 59 -0.83 20.83 -77.30
N PHE A 60 -1.57 19.72 -77.53
CA PHE A 60 -2.16 18.91 -76.46
C PHE A 60 -1.11 18.24 -75.57
N ALA A 61 -0.01 17.74 -76.14
CA ALA A 61 1.07 17.15 -75.37
C ALA A 61 1.75 18.20 -74.45
N LEU A 62 1.97 19.42 -74.96
CA LEU A 62 2.49 20.55 -74.19
C LEU A 62 1.53 20.97 -73.07
N LEU A 63 0.25 21.15 -73.38
CA LEU A 63 -0.78 21.49 -72.38
C LEU A 63 -0.88 20.41 -71.31
N ARG A 64 -0.89 19.13 -71.69
CA ARG A 64 -0.91 18.01 -70.75
C ARG A 64 0.31 18.01 -69.84
N SER A 65 1.49 18.26 -70.40
CA SER A 65 2.73 18.37 -69.63
C SER A 65 2.66 19.53 -68.62
N GLU A 66 2.19 20.71 -69.05
CA GLU A 66 2.12 21.89 -68.20
C GLU A 66 1.06 21.76 -67.11
N ILE A 67 -0.13 21.24 -67.45
CA ILE A 67 -1.17 20.89 -66.47
C ILE A 67 -0.61 19.88 -65.47
N SER A 68 0.12 18.85 -65.93
CA SER A 68 0.71 17.87 -65.02
C SER A 68 1.75 18.48 -64.08
N LYS A 69 2.50 19.50 -64.51
CA LYS A 69 3.43 20.22 -63.63
C LYS A 69 2.68 21.05 -62.60
N ILE A 70 1.67 21.81 -63.02
CA ILE A 70 0.84 22.65 -62.14
C ILE A 70 0.18 21.77 -61.07
N VAL A 71 -0.47 20.67 -61.49
CA VAL A 71 -1.11 19.73 -60.56
C VAL A 71 -0.10 19.11 -59.59
N LYS A 72 1.10 18.73 -60.06
CA LYS A 72 2.14 18.22 -59.15
C LYS A 72 2.58 19.27 -58.15
N GLN A 73 2.80 20.50 -58.59
CA GLN A 73 3.24 21.60 -57.73
C GLN A 73 2.16 21.96 -56.69
N ASP A 74 0.91 22.04 -57.09
CA ASP A 74 -0.22 22.29 -56.19
C ASP A 74 -0.38 21.17 -55.19
N LEU A 75 -0.30 19.92 -55.64
CA LEU A 75 -0.42 18.75 -54.77
C LEU A 75 0.74 18.65 -53.76
N GLU A 76 1.95 19.03 -54.17
CA GLU A 76 3.12 19.07 -53.29
C GLU A 76 2.99 20.20 -52.24
N SER A 77 2.51 21.38 -52.65
CA SER A 77 2.20 22.50 -51.76
C SER A 77 1.08 22.15 -50.77
N GLU A 78 -0.01 21.56 -51.25
CA GLU A 78 -1.15 21.16 -50.43
C GLU A 78 -0.78 20.04 -49.45
N LYS A 79 0.07 19.10 -49.88
CA LYS A 79 0.64 18.08 -48.99
C LYS A 79 1.48 18.69 -47.86
N GLN A 80 2.30 19.70 -48.16
CA GLN A 80 3.05 20.41 -47.12
C GLN A 80 2.13 21.13 -46.13
N ASN A 81 1.12 21.84 -46.64
CA ASN A 81 0.13 22.53 -45.81
C ASN A 81 -0.66 21.55 -44.93
N MET A 82 -1.07 20.42 -45.49
CA MET A 82 -1.77 19.38 -44.75
C MET A 82 -0.89 18.75 -43.67
N ASN A 83 0.39 18.48 -43.96
CA ASN A 83 1.33 17.98 -42.96
C ASN A 83 1.53 18.98 -41.81
N ALA A 84 1.68 20.27 -42.11
CA ALA A 84 1.79 21.32 -41.11
C ALA A 84 0.53 21.41 -40.22
N PHE A 85 -0.65 21.35 -40.85
CA PHE A 85 -1.93 21.34 -40.13
C PHE A 85 -2.06 20.13 -39.21
N VAL A 86 -1.78 18.93 -39.71
CA VAL A 86 -1.81 17.69 -38.92
C VAL A 86 -0.83 17.76 -37.76
N GLN A 87 0.39 18.28 -37.98
CA GLN A 87 1.39 18.43 -36.93
C GLN A 87 0.95 19.42 -35.84
N GLN A 88 0.37 20.56 -36.24
CA GLN A 88 -0.16 21.54 -35.30
C GLN A 88 -1.35 20.99 -34.48
N GLN A 89 -2.26 20.26 -35.13
CA GLN A 89 -3.41 19.64 -34.46
C GLN A 89 -2.95 18.53 -33.50
N ALA A 90 -1.98 17.71 -33.90
CA ALA A 90 -1.38 16.69 -33.05
C ALA A 90 -0.70 17.31 -31.82
N GLN A 91 0.10 18.37 -32.01
CA GLN A 91 0.72 19.09 -30.88
C GLN A 91 -0.32 19.69 -29.94
N SER A 92 -1.39 20.29 -30.47
CA SER A 92 -2.46 20.88 -29.67
C SER A 92 -3.23 19.81 -28.87
N ALA A 93 -3.47 18.65 -29.48
CA ALA A 93 -4.08 17.51 -28.82
C ALA A 93 -3.18 16.96 -27.69
N VAL A 94 -1.88 16.82 -27.94
CA VAL A 94 -0.90 16.38 -26.94
C VAL A 94 -0.81 17.37 -25.77
N GLN A 95 -0.78 18.68 -26.04
CA GLN A 95 -0.75 19.69 -24.97
C GLN A 95 -2.04 19.66 -24.14
N SER A 96 -3.20 19.55 -24.78
CA SER A 96 -4.49 19.44 -24.10
C SER A 96 -4.56 18.18 -23.25
N ALA A 97 -4.14 17.03 -23.79
CA ALA A 97 -4.07 15.77 -23.06
C ALA A 97 -3.09 15.85 -21.88
N SER A 98 -1.91 16.44 -22.07
CA SER A 98 -0.91 16.62 -21.01
C SER A 98 -1.43 17.52 -19.89
N LYS A 99 -2.14 18.61 -20.23
CA LYS A 99 -2.74 19.51 -19.23
C LYS A 99 -3.82 18.80 -18.42
N ASN A 100 -4.74 18.11 -19.11
CA ASN A 100 -5.81 17.34 -18.45
C ASN A 100 -5.24 16.23 -17.56
N LEU A 101 -4.21 15.52 -18.04
CA LEU A 101 -3.51 14.51 -17.25
C LEU A 101 -2.86 15.12 -16.01
N SER A 102 -2.18 16.26 -16.15
CA SER A 102 -1.57 16.95 -15.01
C SER A 102 -2.61 17.44 -13.99
N GLU A 103 -3.76 17.96 -14.44
CA GLU A 103 -4.84 18.38 -13.56
C GLU A 103 -5.46 17.19 -12.81
N ASN A 104 -5.69 16.07 -13.51
CA ASN A 104 -6.19 14.84 -12.89
C ASN A 104 -5.20 14.27 -11.88
N VAL A 105 -3.90 14.19 -12.23
CA VAL A 105 -2.86 13.71 -11.30
C VAL A 105 -2.76 14.62 -10.07
N LYS A 106 -2.85 15.95 -10.27
CA LYS A 106 -2.85 16.89 -9.14
C LYS A 106 -4.05 16.65 -8.22
N LYS A 107 -5.24 16.48 -8.78
CA LYS A 107 -6.47 16.20 -8.02
C LYS A 107 -6.39 14.88 -7.27
N ASP A 108 -5.84 13.85 -7.89
CA ASP A 108 -5.62 12.54 -7.26
C ASP A 108 -4.61 12.65 -6.11
N LEU A 109 -3.52 13.40 -6.30
CA LEU A 109 -2.54 13.67 -5.24
C LEU A 109 -3.16 14.43 -4.05
N GLU A 110 -3.96 15.47 -4.31
CA GLU A 110 -4.68 16.20 -3.26
C GLU A 110 -5.68 15.30 -2.52
N SER A 111 -6.38 14.42 -3.24
CA SER A 111 -7.27 13.44 -2.62
C SER A 111 -6.50 12.46 -1.74
N TYR A 112 -5.37 11.96 -2.23
CA TYR A 112 -4.51 11.04 -1.50
C TYR A 112 -3.92 11.69 -0.24
N GLU A 113 -3.44 12.93 -0.34
CA GLU A 113 -2.94 13.70 0.81
C GLU A 113 -4.02 13.88 1.88
N ASN A 114 -5.25 14.22 1.47
CA ASN A 114 -6.39 14.33 2.37
C ASN A 114 -6.72 13.00 3.06
N GLN A 115 -6.74 11.90 2.32
CA GLN A 115 -6.96 10.56 2.88
C GLN A 115 -5.86 10.19 3.88
N LEU A 116 -4.61 10.48 3.56
CA LEU A 116 -3.46 10.18 4.41
C LEU A 116 -3.47 11.03 5.69
N SER A 117 -3.90 12.28 5.59
CA SER A 117 -4.14 13.16 6.75
C SER A 117 -5.26 12.62 7.65
N MET A 118 -6.38 12.16 7.08
CA MET A 118 -7.46 11.53 7.84
C MET A 118 -6.99 10.22 8.51
N GLN A 119 -6.24 9.39 7.79
CA GLN A 119 -5.69 8.15 8.33
C GLN A 119 -4.73 8.42 9.50
N ARG A 120 -3.87 9.43 9.40
CA ARG A 120 -3.00 9.86 10.50
C ARG A 120 -3.81 10.30 11.73
N ARG A 121 -4.86 11.11 11.55
CA ARG A 121 -5.73 11.53 12.67
C ARG A 121 -6.43 10.36 13.33
N ASN A 122 -6.92 9.41 12.55
CA ASN A 122 -7.54 8.19 13.07
C ASN A 122 -6.52 7.36 13.86
N PHE A 123 -5.32 7.15 13.30
CA PHE A 123 -4.24 6.43 13.98
C PHE A 123 -3.80 7.11 15.28
N GLU A 124 -3.66 8.44 15.30
CA GLU A 124 -3.35 9.20 16.53
C GLU A 124 -4.45 9.02 17.59
N THR A 125 -5.72 9.02 17.17
CA THR A 125 -6.86 8.82 18.07
C THR A 125 -6.85 7.39 18.63
N GLU A 126 -6.72 6.38 17.78
CA GLU A 126 -6.63 4.97 18.20
C GLU A 126 -5.43 4.73 19.11
N THR A 127 -4.29 5.37 18.84
CA THR A 127 -3.09 5.28 19.68
C THR A 127 -3.31 5.94 21.04
N LYS A 128 -3.93 7.13 21.08
CA LYS A 128 -4.28 7.80 22.35
C LYS A 128 -5.28 6.99 23.16
N ASP A 129 -6.30 6.43 22.54
CA ASP A 129 -7.29 5.57 23.20
C ASP A 129 -6.64 4.29 23.74
N THR A 130 -5.77 3.68 22.95
CA THR A 130 -5.01 2.49 23.35
C THR A 130 -4.07 2.81 24.51
N LEU A 131 -3.34 3.93 24.44
CA LEU A 131 -2.46 4.39 25.51
C LEU A 131 -3.23 4.68 26.80
N THR A 132 -4.42 5.27 26.70
CA THR A 132 -5.31 5.52 27.84
C THR A 132 -5.76 4.20 28.46
N LYS A 133 -6.22 3.24 27.65
CA LYS A 133 -6.58 1.89 28.13
C LYS A 133 -5.39 1.17 28.78
N PHE A 134 -4.19 1.29 28.23
CA PHE A 134 -2.97 0.74 28.84
C PHE A 134 -2.64 1.42 30.17
N THR A 135 -2.79 2.73 30.26
CA THR A 135 -2.57 3.49 31.50
C THR A 135 -3.58 3.08 32.57
N ASP A 136 -4.86 2.97 32.21
CA ASP A 136 -5.92 2.48 33.11
C ASP A 136 -5.67 1.04 33.56
N LEU A 137 -5.22 0.18 32.64
CA LEU A 137 -4.86 -1.21 32.96
C LEU A 137 -3.67 -1.26 33.91
N ALA A 138 -2.64 -0.44 33.68
CA ALA A 138 -1.47 -0.34 34.55
C ALA A 138 -1.86 0.13 35.95
N GLU A 139 -2.74 1.13 36.07
CA GLU A 139 -3.25 1.60 37.36
C GLU A 139 -4.09 0.52 38.06
N ARG A 140 -4.97 -0.18 37.33
CA ARG A 140 -5.72 -1.33 37.87
C ARG A 140 -4.79 -2.44 38.37
N ILE A 141 -3.74 -2.78 37.61
CA ILE A 141 -2.75 -3.77 38.02
C ILE A 141 -2.05 -3.28 39.29
N ARG A 142 -1.65 -2.01 39.37
CA ARG A 142 -1.02 -1.44 40.57
C ARG A 142 -1.92 -1.52 41.80
N VAL A 143 -3.21 -1.16 41.65
CA VAL A 143 -4.21 -1.27 42.72
C VAL A 143 -4.38 -2.73 43.14
N ARG A 144 -4.56 -3.66 42.19
CA ARG A 144 -4.69 -5.10 42.47
C ARG A 144 -3.46 -5.69 43.14
N VAL A 145 -2.25 -5.27 42.75
CA VAL A 145 -1.00 -5.70 43.39
C VAL A 145 -0.92 -5.18 44.82
N ASN A 146 -1.36 -3.95 45.08
CA ASN A 146 -1.43 -3.41 46.44
C ASN A 146 -2.49 -4.14 47.30
N GLU A 147 -3.65 -4.46 46.73
CA GLU A 147 -4.68 -5.28 47.39
C GLU A 147 -4.16 -6.67 47.71
N LEU A 148 -3.58 -7.37 46.72
CA LEU A 148 -2.93 -8.67 46.91
C LEU A 148 -1.84 -8.62 47.99
N GLY A 149 -1.06 -7.55 48.05
CA GLY A 149 -0.07 -7.33 49.11
C GLY A 149 -0.70 -7.29 50.51
N LYS A 150 -1.85 -6.61 50.66
CA LYS A 150 -2.61 -6.57 51.91
C LYS A 150 -3.24 -7.92 52.24
N ASP A 151 -3.84 -8.59 51.27
CA ASP A 151 -4.45 -9.91 51.44
C ASP A 151 -3.40 -10.94 51.85
N VAL A 152 -2.22 -10.94 51.23
CA VAL A 152 -1.10 -11.81 51.62
C VAL A 152 -0.62 -11.49 53.03
N GLN A 153 -0.57 -10.22 53.42
CA GLN A 153 -0.21 -9.83 54.79
C GLN A 153 -1.26 -10.30 55.80
N GLN A 154 -2.54 -10.18 55.49
CA GLN A 154 -3.63 -10.68 56.32
C GLN A 154 -3.58 -12.20 56.45
N VAL A 155 -3.39 -12.94 55.34
CA VAL A 155 -3.26 -14.40 55.37
C VAL A 155 -2.05 -14.83 56.20
N LYS A 156 -0.93 -14.08 56.17
CA LYS A 156 0.20 -14.35 57.07
C LYS A 156 -0.16 -14.16 58.54
N VAL A 157 -0.88 -13.07 58.87
CA VAL A 157 -1.36 -12.82 60.24
C VAL A 157 -2.33 -13.90 60.69
N ASP A 158 -3.28 -14.30 59.84
CA ASP A 158 -4.23 -15.37 60.12
C ASP A 158 -3.51 -16.71 60.28
N GLN A 159 -2.48 -17.00 59.47
CA GLN A 159 -1.67 -18.20 59.62
C GLN A 159 -0.88 -18.19 60.94
N ASP A 160 -0.34 -17.04 61.34
CA ASP A 160 0.35 -16.90 62.62
C ASP A 160 -0.64 -17.01 63.80
N GLU A 161 -1.84 -16.44 63.70
CA GLU A 161 -2.90 -16.62 64.70
C GLU A 161 -3.38 -18.07 64.78
N ILE A 162 -3.56 -18.76 63.64
CA ILE A 162 -3.92 -20.17 63.59
C ILE A 162 -2.80 -21.04 64.19
N LYS A 163 -1.53 -20.73 63.94
CA LYS A 163 -0.41 -21.43 64.60
C LYS A 163 -0.44 -21.19 66.12
N LEU A 164 -0.66 -19.96 66.56
CA LEU A 164 -0.74 -19.62 67.98
C LEU A 164 -1.93 -20.30 68.67
N ARG A 165 -3.12 -20.29 68.06
CA ARG A 165 -4.33 -20.95 68.58
C ARG A 165 -4.24 -22.47 68.49
N GLY A 166 -3.64 -23.00 67.43
CA GLY A 166 -3.45 -24.43 67.22
C GLY A 166 -2.53 -25.06 68.26
N VAL A 167 -1.41 -24.40 68.58
CA VAL A 167 -0.49 -24.85 69.64
C VAL A 167 -1.16 -24.75 71.01
N GLY A 168 -1.87 -23.67 71.32
CA GLY A 168 -2.56 -23.52 72.60
C GLY A 168 -3.65 -24.57 72.85
N ASN A 169 -4.42 -24.94 71.83
CA ASN A 169 -5.50 -25.92 71.99
C ASN A 169 -4.98 -27.36 72.04
N GLN A 170 -3.91 -27.68 71.30
CA GLN A 170 -3.23 -28.98 71.40
C GLN A 170 -2.57 -29.18 72.77
N ASN A 171 -1.85 -28.17 73.27
CA ASN A 171 -1.27 -28.21 74.62
C ASN A 171 -2.34 -28.38 75.70
N ARG A 172 -3.46 -27.66 75.59
CA ARG A 172 -4.58 -27.78 76.55
C ARG A 172 -5.19 -29.19 76.56
N MET A 173 -5.34 -29.82 75.40
CA MET A 173 -5.86 -31.20 75.33
C MET A 173 -4.86 -32.21 75.91
N ILE A 174 -3.56 -32.03 75.64
CA ILE A 174 -2.51 -32.87 76.21
C ILE A 174 -2.44 -32.72 77.74
N SER A 175 -2.50 -31.48 78.25
CA SER A 175 -2.56 -31.15 79.67
C SER A 175 -3.77 -31.80 80.36
N ILE A 176 -4.97 -31.67 79.79
CA ILE A 176 -6.19 -32.28 80.33
C ILE A 176 -6.08 -33.81 80.34
N ALA A 177 -5.56 -34.42 79.27
CA ALA A 177 -5.36 -35.86 79.20
C ALA A 177 -4.35 -36.35 80.26
N LEU A 178 -3.20 -35.69 80.39
CA LEU A 178 -2.19 -36.01 81.39
C LEU A 178 -2.72 -35.85 82.82
N LEU A 179 -3.51 -34.82 83.09
CA LEU A 179 -4.15 -34.61 84.39
C LEU A 179 -5.15 -35.73 84.70
N ALA A 180 -6.01 -36.09 83.74
CA ALA A 180 -6.95 -37.19 83.89
C ALA A 180 -6.24 -38.53 84.17
N PHE A 181 -5.14 -38.82 83.46
CA PHE A 181 -4.32 -40.00 83.73
C PHE A 181 -3.66 -39.94 85.11
N GLY A 182 -3.07 -38.80 85.51
CA GLY A 182 -2.48 -38.65 86.83
C GLY A 182 -3.48 -38.91 87.96
N VAL A 183 -4.70 -38.38 87.84
CA VAL A 183 -5.78 -38.62 88.82
C VAL A 183 -6.17 -40.09 88.85
N LEU A 184 -6.32 -40.72 87.68
CA LEU A 184 -6.67 -42.13 87.58
C LEU A 184 -5.60 -43.02 88.23
N PHE A 185 -4.31 -42.73 88.02
CA PHE A 185 -3.21 -43.46 88.64
C PHE A 185 -3.23 -43.35 90.17
N VAL A 186 -3.44 -42.15 90.72
CA VAL A 186 -3.53 -41.96 92.17
C VAL A 186 -4.75 -42.68 92.76
N LEU A 187 -5.89 -42.65 92.07
CA LEU A 187 -7.09 -43.38 92.49
C LEU A 187 -6.90 -44.90 92.42
N ALA A 188 -6.23 -45.40 91.38
CA ALA A 188 -5.91 -46.82 91.24
C ALA A 188 -4.94 -47.30 92.34
N ASP A 189 -3.95 -46.47 92.68
CA ASP A 189 -3.00 -46.72 93.76
C ASP A 189 -3.71 -46.77 95.12
N LEU A 190 -4.58 -45.78 95.40
CA LEU A 190 -5.43 -45.77 96.59
C LEU A 190 -6.36 -46.99 96.67
N PHE A 191 -6.96 -47.38 95.55
CA PHE A 191 -7.83 -48.54 95.49
C PHE A 191 -7.07 -49.84 95.78
N LEU A 192 -5.90 -50.03 95.16
CA LEU A 192 -5.04 -51.19 95.42
C LEU A 192 -4.55 -51.20 96.87
N PHE A 193 -4.24 -50.04 97.43
CA PHE A 193 -3.86 -49.90 98.84
C PHE A 193 -4.98 -50.38 99.78
N ILE A 194 -6.22 -49.93 99.55
CA ILE A 194 -7.39 -50.33 100.35
C ILE A 194 -7.67 -51.83 100.25
N VAL A 195 -7.63 -52.39 99.03
CA VAL A 195 -7.89 -53.83 98.81
C VAL A 195 -6.83 -54.70 99.47
N ASN A 196 -5.56 -54.27 99.48
CA ASN A 196 -4.46 -55.03 100.07
C ASN A 196 -4.25 -54.74 101.58
N PHE A 197 -4.98 -53.80 102.18
CA PHE A 197 -4.82 -53.35 103.58
C PHE A 197 -5.06 -54.44 104.64
N GLY A 198 -5.62 -55.60 104.26
CA GLY A 198 -5.83 -56.77 105.13
C GLY A 198 -4.86 -57.94 104.92
N SER A 199 -3.92 -57.81 103.98
CA SER A 199 -2.92 -58.84 103.67
C SER A 199 -1.56 -58.49 104.26
N VAL A 200 -0.67 -59.48 104.47
CA VAL A 200 0.70 -59.22 104.94
C VAL A 200 1.42 -58.42 103.85
N LEU A 201 1.52 -57.10 104.04
CA LEU A 201 2.20 -56.21 103.12
C LEU A 201 3.68 -56.59 103.05
N THR A 202 4.09 -57.19 101.94
CA THR A 202 5.49 -57.41 101.62
C THR A 202 6.17 -56.07 101.34
N ILE A 203 7.46 -55.98 101.67
CA ILE A 203 8.28 -54.78 101.42
C ILE A 203 8.20 -54.36 99.94
N ASP A 204 8.14 -55.33 99.02
CA ASP A 204 8.02 -55.10 97.58
C ASP A 204 6.73 -54.34 97.21
N SER A 205 5.59 -54.65 97.85
CA SER A 205 4.32 -53.97 97.59
C SER A 205 4.34 -52.51 98.05
N VAL A 206 5.00 -52.22 99.17
CA VAL A 206 5.17 -50.85 99.67
C VAL A 206 6.02 -50.02 98.71
N ILE A 207 7.09 -50.59 98.17
CA ILE A 207 7.94 -49.94 97.17
C ILE A 207 7.12 -49.62 95.90
N ILE A 208 6.30 -50.57 95.43
CA ILE A 208 5.46 -50.37 94.24
C ILE A 208 4.45 -49.23 94.45
N PHE A 209 3.79 -49.15 95.60
CA PHE A 209 2.86 -48.04 95.92
C PHE A 209 3.56 -46.68 95.92
N ILE A 210 4.74 -46.58 96.55
CA ILE A 210 5.50 -45.32 96.59
C ILE A 210 5.91 -44.89 95.17
N VAL A 211 6.37 -45.82 94.33
CA VAL A 211 6.76 -45.52 92.94
C VAL A 211 5.54 -45.09 92.11
N MET A 212 4.40 -45.78 92.24
CA MET A 212 3.16 -45.44 91.54
C MET A 212 2.61 -44.07 91.95
N ALA A 213 2.61 -43.77 93.25
CA ALA A 213 2.22 -42.46 93.77
C ALA A 213 3.14 -41.34 93.23
N LEU A 214 4.46 -41.58 93.17
CA LEU A 214 5.43 -40.61 92.66
C LEU A 214 5.21 -40.36 91.16
N ILE A 215 4.97 -41.40 90.36
CA ILE A 215 4.62 -41.27 88.94
C ILE A 215 3.32 -40.47 88.78
N GLY A 216 2.29 -40.74 89.58
CA GLY A 216 1.04 -39.98 89.56
C GLY A 216 1.23 -38.49 89.83
N VAL A 217 2.01 -38.14 90.85
CA VAL A 217 2.33 -36.75 91.19
C VAL A 217 3.16 -36.07 90.09
N VAL A 218 4.14 -36.76 89.53
CA VAL A 218 4.97 -36.22 88.43
C VAL A 218 4.12 -35.97 87.18
N LEU A 219 3.23 -36.88 86.82
CA LEU A 219 2.32 -36.70 85.69
C LEU A 219 1.38 -35.49 85.88
N MET A 220 0.85 -35.30 87.09
CA MET A 220 0.05 -34.10 87.39
C MET A 220 0.88 -32.82 87.31
N PHE A 221 2.11 -32.83 87.80
CA PHE A 221 2.99 -31.66 87.74
C PHE A 221 3.37 -31.30 86.29
N VAL A 222 3.69 -32.30 85.46
CA VAL A 222 3.94 -32.11 84.02
C VAL A 222 2.67 -31.60 83.33
N ALA A 223 1.49 -32.10 83.68
CA ALA A 223 0.23 -31.62 83.14
C ALA A 223 0.00 -30.12 83.44
N THR A 224 0.43 -29.62 84.60
CA THR A 224 0.29 -28.20 84.95
C THR A 224 1.30 -27.28 84.26
N LEU A 225 2.40 -27.82 83.73
CA LEU A 225 3.43 -27.04 83.04
C LEU A 225 3.24 -26.95 81.52
N VAL A 226 2.47 -27.88 80.94
CA VAL A 226 2.18 -28.00 79.49
C VAL A 226 0.98 -27.16 79.10
#